data_AF-A0A6I6A4G1-F1
#
_entry.id   AF-A0A6I6A4G1-F1
#
_cell.length_a   1.000
_cell.length_b   1.000
_cell.length_c   1.000
_cell.angle_alpha   90.00
_cell.angle_beta   90.00
_cell.angle_gamma   90.00
#
_symmetry.space_group_name_H-M   'P 1'
#
loop_
_entity.id
_entity.type
_entity.pdbx_description
1 polymer ?
#
loop_
_entity_poly.entity_id
_entity_poly.type
_entity_poly.pdbx_seq_one_letter_code
_entity_poly.pdbx_strand_id
1 'polypeptide(L)'
;MKLFQRARKANVNLPGDQSRRGAFMVMAVPFLVATMGFMAFGIDIAVITMTKTKMRNAVEAAALAAAQQITDAVQTTADGITEGGDVSSNVQDANSIAVEAAKAMAEKVAGLNGVYVDPETDVKFGKRYQDASGTFHMIWGETAKPYNVVKVIARRDNSEEGKPDSQLQLFFAGIMGEKTASITTSAIAFIEARDIVLVLDYSGSMSYDSEFDAMSSYRLGKSAVEANLDEIWNTLVDSGATYSNSAKLKFPPEGYGKINSAEGQYISSSDDDYIFWALGLDEMDANGNLKYPFPQEGKNYYGSLNGQPTGYSNKNLWKGYIRWVRTDGAVSNYGYRKKYGYRTLVGYLIERRKKNNQSEDLWRAPIYPFHAMKNGVTLFSQFLGGLEFGDHIGLVTYDDSSRVESVLNDDGVPESVNLGDELITNSYTDINTIQRHKQASHYAPYTGMGYGIRDARELLSSHGRAGARPTILVMTDGNANRSPSDWSLPGNWNWDDVTDFDGDGQADYQTGDRHKQYALWQAVEAANLGYTVHTMTVGAGADRDLMRAIAKACNGISIDAPGGATIEEMRSQLLIAFGKIAANVPPAKLLADPESDF
;
A
#
# COMPACT_ATOMS: atom_id res chain seq x y z
N MET A 1 54.14 -80.27 48.61
CA MET A 1 54.05 -81.54 47.85
C MET A 1 54.18 -81.21 46.37
N LYS A 2 55.19 -81.76 45.66
CA LYS A 2 55.49 -81.64 44.20
C LYS A 2 55.83 -80.21 43.69
N LEU A 3 57.03 -79.93 43.13
CA LEU A 3 57.69 -80.40 41.87
C LEU A 3 57.00 -79.79 40.63
N PHE A 4 57.63 -79.20 39.60
CA PHE A 4 59.02 -79.06 39.12
C PHE A 4 59.26 -77.58 38.64
N GLN A 5 60.37 -77.08 38.03
CA GLN A 5 61.65 -77.63 37.53
C GLN A 5 62.77 -76.54 37.53
N ARG A 6 63.97 -76.86 37.01
CA ARG A 6 64.98 -75.90 36.49
C ARG A 6 65.13 -76.10 34.98
N ALA A 7 65.32 -75.02 34.22
CA ALA A 7 65.80 -75.08 32.83
C ALA A 7 66.87 -74.02 32.57
N ARG A 8 68.05 -74.47 32.11
CA ARG A 8 69.23 -73.65 31.79
C ARG A 8 69.20 -73.37 30.28
N LYS A 9 69.15 -72.11 29.85
CA LYS A 9 69.29 -71.75 28.42
C LYS A 9 70.67 -71.14 28.14
N ALA A 10 71.28 -71.60 27.05
CA ALA A 10 72.58 -71.14 26.58
C ALA A 10 72.45 -69.88 25.72
N ASN A 11 73.45 -69.00 25.76
CA ASN A 11 73.54 -67.86 24.87
C ASN A 11 73.97 -68.33 23.48
N VAL A 12 73.13 -68.06 22.47
CA VAL A 12 73.45 -68.23 21.05
C VAL A 12 73.75 -66.84 20.49
N ASN A 13 74.99 -66.60 20.05
CA ASN A 13 75.33 -65.39 19.30
C ASN A 13 74.83 -65.54 17.86
N LEU A 14 73.89 -64.68 17.45
CA LEU A 14 73.50 -64.50 16.05
C LEU A 14 74.26 -63.31 15.46
N PRO A 15 74.85 -63.43 14.26
CA PRO A 15 75.53 -62.31 13.61
C PRO A 15 74.52 -61.43 12.84
N GLY A 16 74.51 -60.14 13.15
CA GLY A 16 73.84 -59.12 12.34
C GLY A 16 72.60 -58.48 12.98
N ASP A 17 72.81 -57.53 13.90
CA ASP A 17 71.96 -56.35 13.99
C ASP A 17 72.82 -55.13 14.31
N GLN A 18 73.26 -54.43 13.26
CA GLN A 18 73.85 -53.10 13.43
C GLN A 18 72.73 -52.19 13.92
N SER A 19 72.82 -51.77 15.18
CA SER A 19 71.80 -50.94 15.81
C SER A 19 71.50 -49.69 14.97
N ARG A 20 70.36 -49.69 14.28
CA ARG A 20 69.81 -48.53 13.52
C ARG A 20 69.31 -47.41 14.45
N ARG A 21 70.10 -47.08 15.47
CA ARG A 21 69.83 -46.05 16.47
C ARG A 21 70.34 -44.71 15.95
N GLY A 22 69.46 -43.96 15.30
CA GLY A 22 69.73 -42.59 14.82
C GLY A 22 69.03 -42.25 13.51
N ALA A 23 69.04 -43.17 12.54
CA ALA A 23 68.45 -42.92 11.21
C ALA A 23 66.96 -42.52 11.25
N PHE A 24 66.19 -43.09 12.18
CA PHE A 24 64.80 -42.68 12.39
C PHE A 24 64.70 -41.23 12.90
N MET A 25 65.56 -40.76 13.82
CA MET A 25 65.52 -39.37 14.29
C MET A 25 65.85 -38.36 13.19
N VAL A 26 66.77 -38.71 12.27
CA VAL A 26 67.15 -37.83 11.14
C VAL A 26 65.97 -37.55 10.21
N MET A 27 65.02 -38.48 10.06
CA MET A 27 63.77 -38.22 9.32
C MET A 27 62.63 -37.72 10.22
N ALA A 28 62.48 -38.27 11.43
CA ALA A 28 61.38 -37.94 12.32
C ALA A 28 61.42 -36.49 12.81
N VAL A 29 62.60 -35.91 13.09
CA VAL A 29 62.70 -34.53 13.58
C VAL A 29 62.24 -33.51 12.52
N PRO A 30 62.73 -33.53 11.26
CA PRO A 30 62.19 -32.65 10.21
C PRO A 30 60.68 -32.84 9.95
N PHE A 31 60.19 -34.07 9.93
CA PHE A 31 58.76 -34.33 9.74
C PHE A 31 57.92 -33.82 10.91
N LEU A 32 58.37 -33.99 12.15
CA LEU A 32 57.64 -33.52 13.34
C LEU A 32 57.59 -31.99 13.36
N VAL A 33 58.70 -31.30 13.06
CA VAL A 33 58.74 -29.84 12.86
C VAL A 33 57.78 -29.40 11.75
N ALA A 34 57.75 -30.10 10.61
CA ALA A 34 56.81 -29.79 9.53
C ALA A 34 55.34 -29.96 9.97
N THR A 35 55.00 -31.04 10.68
CA THR A 35 53.63 -31.25 11.20
C THR A 35 53.22 -30.20 12.23
N MET A 36 54.14 -29.73 13.08
CA MET A 36 53.88 -28.63 14.00
C MET A 36 53.67 -27.31 13.25
N GLY A 37 54.43 -27.06 12.17
CA GLY A 37 54.23 -25.91 11.28
C GLY A 37 52.86 -25.90 10.60
N PHE A 38 52.41 -27.05 10.07
CA PHE A 38 51.06 -27.18 9.50
C PHE A 38 49.96 -27.03 10.55
N MET A 39 50.16 -27.54 11.77
CA MET A 39 49.20 -27.36 12.87
C MET A 39 49.09 -25.89 13.29
N ALA A 40 50.23 -25.20 13.46
CA ALA A 40 50.30 -23.78 13.75
C ALA A 40 49.56 -22.94 12.70
N PHE A 41 49.86 -23.17 11.41
CA PHE A 41 49.18 -22.53 10.28
C PHE A 41 47.67 -22.79 10.27
N GLY A 42 47.26 -24.03 10.54
CA GLY A 42 45.84 -24.40 10.65
C GLY A 42 45.10 -23.71 11.80
N ILE A 43 45.77 -23.50 12.94
CA ILE A 43 45.20 -22.75 14.07
C ILE A 43 45.04 -21.27 13.70
N ASP A 44 46.05 -20.63 13.14
CA ASP A 44 45.98 -19.21 12.78
C ASP A 44 44.90 -18.95 11.70
N ILE A 45 44.79 -19.82 10.68
CA ILE A 45 43.66 -19.78 9.73
C ILE A 45 42.32 -19.94 10.45
N ALA A 46 42.17 -20.92 11.34
CA ALA A 46 40.91 -21.15 12.05
C ALA A 46 40.49 -19.94 12.89
N VAL A 47 41.44 -19.22 13.51
CA VAL A 47 41.19 -18.01 14.29
C VAL A 47 40.80 -16.85 13.36
N ILE A 48 41.50 -16.65 12.24
CA ILE A 48 41.13 -15.65 11.21
C ILE A 48 39.71 -15.91 10.71
N THR A 49 39.40 -17.13 10.26
CA THR A 49 38.09 -17.50 9.73
C THR A 49 36.99 -17.33 10.79
N MET A 50 37.20 -17.82 12.02
CA MET A 50 36.23 -17.66 13.11
C MET A 50 35.98 -16.18 13.43
N THR A 51 37.03 -15.36 13.52
CA THR A 51 36.89 -13.92 13.80
C THR A 51 36.13 -13.23 12.67
N LYS A 52 36.45 -13.54 11.40
CA LYS A 52 35.77 -12.99 10.23
C LYS A 52 34.29 -13.40 10.16
N THR A 53 33.94 -14.64 10.49
CA THR A 53 32.54 -15.08 10.61
C THR A 53 31.80 -14.37 11.74
N LYS A 54 32.43 -14.16 12.91
CA LYS A 54 31.82 -13.38 14.00
C LYS A 54 31.58 -11.92 13.61
N MET A 55 32.57 -11.28 12.98
CA MET A 55 32.44 -9.92 12.44
C MET A 55 31.32 -9.84 11.42
N ARG A 56 31.22 -10.82 10.50
CA ARG A 56 30.17 -10.89 9.48
C ARG A 56 28.76 -10.93 10.10
N ASN A 57 28.51 -11.86 11.02
CA ASN A 57 27.21 -11.99 11.68
C ASN A 57 26.84 -10.70 12.45
N ALA A 58 27.82 -10.02 13.04
CA ALA A 58 27.61 -8.75 13.73
C ALA A 58 27.23 -7.61 12.77
N VAL A 59 27.92 -7.46 11.64
CA VAL A 59 27.58 -6.41 10.65
C VAL A 59 26.28 -6.71 9.91
N GLU A 60 25.95 -7.97 9.65
CA GLU A 60 24.66 -8.37 9.08
C GLU A 60 23.50 -7.98 10.02
N ALA A 61 23.62 -8.29 11.32
CA ALA A 61 22.63 -7.89 12.32
C ALA A 61 22.56 -6.35 12.48
N ALA A 62 23.71 -5.67 12.51
CA ALA A 62 23.79 -4.22 12.66
C ALA A 62 23.19 -3.47 11.45
N ALA A 63 23.46 -3.93 10.22
CA ALA A 63 22.91 -3.34 9.01
C ALA A 63 21.39 -3.48 8.95
N LEU A 64 20.85 -4.67 9.27
CA LEU A 64 19.40 -4.88 9.35
C LEU A 64 18.75 -3.97 10.41
N ALA A 65 19.34 -3.89 11.61
CA ALA A 65 18.80 -3.05 12.69
C ALA A 65 18.87 -1.55 12.36
N ALA A 66 19.92 -1.10 11.67
CA ALA A 66 20.05 0.28 11.20
C ALA A 66 19.04 0.62 10.10
N ALA A 67 18.85 -0.28 9.12
CA ALA A 67 17.83 -0.12 8.09
C ALA A 67 16.40 -0.10 8.68
N GLN A 68 16.14 -0.87 9.74
CA GLN A 68 14.86 -0.83 10.46
C GLN A 68 14.56 0.56 11.06
N GLN A 69 15.57 1.31 11.53
CA GLN A 69 15.32 2.67 12.05
C GLN A 69 14.83 3.66 10.98
N ILE A 70 15.16 3.43 9.70
CA ILE A 70 14.61 4.20 8.58
C ILE A 70 13.10 3.91 8.44
N THR A 71 12.70 2.63 8.54
CA THR A 71 11.29 2.22 8.55
C THR A 71 10.51 2.81 9.73
N ASP A 72 11.07 2.74 10.94
CA ASP A 72 10.42 3.23 12.16
C ASP A 72 10.20 4.76 12.13
N ALA A 73 11.15 5.51 11.55
CA ALA A 73 11.02 6.96 11.33
C ALA A 73 9.93 7.31 10.30
N VAL A 74 9.86 6.56 9.19
CA VAL A 74 8.81 6.70 8.17
C VAL A 74 7.42 6.45 8.76
N GLN A 75 7.27 5.45 9.63
CA GLN A 75 6.02 5.17 10.35
C GLN A 75 5.65 6.30 11.33
N THR A 76 6.62 6.80 12.09
CA THR A 76 6.39 7.91 13.04
C THR A 76 5.91 9.18 12.32
N THR A 77 6.45 9.49 11.14
CA THR A 77 5.98 10.63 10.34
C THR A 77 4.58 10.42 9.79
N ALA A 78 4.20 9.19 9.40
CA ALA A 78 2.86 8.91 8.91
C ALA A 78 1.75 9.14 9.95
N ASP A 79 2.02 8.89 11.23
CA ASP A 79 1.09 9.23 12.32
C ASP A 79 0.94 10.75 12.54
N GLY A 80 1.86 11.57 12.05
CA GLY A 80 1.84 13.04 12.16
C GLY A 80 1.25 13.77 10.96
N ILE A 81 0.85 13.07 9.89
CA ILE A 81 0.35 13.69 8.66
C ILE A 81 -1.07 14.25 8.84
N THR A 82 -1.26 15.48 8.40
CA THR A 82 -2.56 16.17 8.30
C THR A 82 -2.88 16.54 6.85
N GLU A 83 -4.15 16.81 6.56
CA GLU A 83 -4.59 17.16 5.22
C GLU A 83 -4.01 18.49 4.74
N GLY A 84 -3.53 18.53 3.48
CA GLY A 84 -2.97 19.73 2.87
C GLY A 84 -1.55 20.09 3.33
N GLY A 85 -0.91 19.27 4.18
CA GLY A 85 0.52 19.40 4.49
C GLY A 85 1.42 18.96 3.33
N ASP A 86 2.67 19.43 3.30
CA ASP A 86 3.68 18.93 2.36
C ASP A 86 4.21 17.56 2.81
N VAL A 87 3.44 16.53 2.46
CA VAL A 87 3.69 15.13 2.78
C VAL A 87 5.02 14.65 2.19
N SER A 88 5.35 15.11 0.98
CA SER A 88 6.56 14.67 0.27
C SER A 88 7.80 15.13 1.03
N SER A 89 7.88 16.42 1.37
CA SER A 89 9.00 16.97 2.13
C SER A 89 9.09 16.38 3.54
N ASN A 90 7.97 16.24 4.25
CA ASN A 90 7.94 15.66 5.60
C ASN A 90 8.52 14.23 5.65
N VAL A 91 8.26 13.40 4.62
CA VAL A 91 8.80 12.03 4.51
C VAL A 91 10.30 12.04 4.19
N GLN A 92 10.77 12.96 3.35
CA GLN A 92 12.20 13.14 3.05
C GLN A 92 13.00 13.63 4.28
N ASP A 93 12.42 14.53 5.08
CA ASP A 93 13.01 14.98 6.34
C ASP A 93 13.10 13.85 7.37
N ALA A 94 12.05 13.03 7.49
CA ALA A 94 12.02 11.85 8.38
C ALA A 94 13.19 10.89 8.09
N ASN A 95 13.47 10.66 6.80
CA ASN A 95 14.57 9.83 6.34
C ASN A 95 15.94 10.40 6.77
N SER A 96 16.10 11.72 6.74
CA SER A 96 17.32 12.39 7.21
C SER A 96 17.46 12.35 8.73
N ILE A 97 16.36 12.44 9.49
CA ILE A 97 16.34 12.33 10.96
C ILE A 97 16.73 10.90 11.40
N ALA A 98 16.34 9.88 10.62
CA ALA A 98 16.63 8.48 10.94
C ALA A 98 18.13 8.12 10.97
N VAL A 99 18.99 8.90 10.29
CA VAL A 99 20.43 8.62 10.14
C VAL A 99 21.14 8.43 11.49
N GLU A 100 20.94 9.35 12.43
CA GLU A 100 21.61 9.32 13.73
C GLU A 100 21.10 8.17 14.61
N ALA A 101 19.80 7.87 14.55
CA ALA A 101 19.21 6.70 15.24
C ALA A 101 19.73 5.39 14.64
N ALA A 102 19.84 5.30 13.31
CA ALA A 102 20.35 4.14 12.59
C ALA A 102 21.84 3.88 12.89
N LYS A 103 22.68 4.93 12.93
CA LYS A 103 24.08 4.86 13.37
C LYS A 103 24.22 4.30 14.78
N ALA A 104 23.50 4.89 15.75
CA ALA A 104 23.54 4.45 17.15
C ALA A 104 23.02 3.01 17.32
N MET A 105 22.04 2.60 16.52
CA MET A 105 21.55 1.21 16.51
C MET A 105 22.60 0.24 15.93
N ALA A 106 23.31 0.62 14.86
CA ALA A 106 24.37 -0.20 14.27
C ALA A 106 25.51 -0.46 15.28
N GLU A 107 26.03 0.60 15.91
CA GLU A 107 27.06 0.52 16.96
C GLU A 107 26.62 -0.42 18.09
N LYS A 108 25.40 -0.19 18.63
CA LYS A 108 24.83 -1.00 19.71
C LYS A 108 24.71 -2.48 19.35
N VAL A 109 24.20 -2.81 18.17
CA VAL A 109 23.97 -4.20 17.74
C VAL A 109 25.29 -4.90 17.41
N ALA A 110 26.26 -4.21 16.80
CA ALA A 110 27.60 -4.76 16.60
C ALA A 110 28.30 -5.02 17.95
N GLY A 111 28.23 -4.06 18.89
CA GLY A 111 28.80 -4.18 20.23
C GLY A 111 28.21 -5.33 21.05
N LEU A 112 26.90 -5.57 20.95
CA LEU A 112 26.24 -6.75 21.56
C LEU A 112 26.74 -8.09 20.98
N ASN A 113 27.25 -8.10 19.75
CA ASN A 113 27.90 -9.25 19.13
C ASN A 113 29.43 -9.29 19.36
N GLY A 114 29.97 -8.38 20.17
CA GLY A 114 31.39 -8.32 20.53
C GLY A 114 32.29 -7.75 19.42
N VAL A 115 31.74 -6.92 18.54
CA VAL A 115 32.43 -6.34 17.38
C VAL A 115 32.33 -4.81 17.44
N TYR A 116 33.45 -4.13 17.28
CA TYR A 116 33.50 -2.67 17.23
C TYR A 116 33.17 -2.17 15.82
N VAL A 117 32.40 -1.07 15.76
CA VAL A 117 31.98 -0.34 14.56
C VAL A 117 31.97 1.13 14.95
N ASP A 118 32.66 1.99 14.20
CA ASP A 118 32.60 3.44 14.38
C ASP A 118 31.37 4.02 13.64
N PRO A 119 30.36 4.58 14.34
CA PRO A 119 29.14 5.07 13.72
C PRO A 119 29.36 6.16 12.66
N GLU A 120 30.46 6.91 12.70
CA GLU A 120 30.73 8.00 11.74
C GLU A 120 31.49 7.55 10.49
N THR A 121 32.27 6.46 10.55
CA THR A 121 33.12 6.01 9.43
C THR A 121 32.72 4.66 8.84
N ASP A 122 32.14 3.78 9.66
CA ASP A 122 31.80 2.41 9.29
C ASP A 122 30.33 2.20 8.91
N VAL A 123 29.45 3.16 9.24
CA VAL A 123 28.02 3.13 8.86
C VAL A 123 27.79 4.09 7.69
N LYS A 124 27.38 3.56 6.54
CA LYS A 124 27.18 4.34 5.31
C LYS A 124 25.74 4.21 4.82
N PHE A 125 25.17 5.33 4.39
CA PHE A 125 23.81 5.43 3.89
C PHE A 125 23.78 5.67 2.39
N GLY A 126 22.80 5.08 1.71
CA GLY A 126 22.68 5.13 0.27
C GLY A 126 21.28 4.80 -0.24
N LYS A 127 21.15 4.80 -1.56
CA LYS A 127 19.91 4.51 -2.27
C LYS A 127 20.13 3.46 -3.34
N ARG A 128 19.30 2.43 -3.29
CA ARG A 128 19.18 1.37 -4.28
C ARG A 128 17.92 1.64 -5.09
N TYR A 129 18.07 1.75 -6.39
CA TYR A 129 16.97 1.98 -7.33
C TYR A 129 17.09 1.01 -8.50
N GLN A 130 15.99 0.83 -9.23
CA GLN A 130 15.96 0.07 -10.47
C GLN A 130 15.91 1.05 -11.64
N ASP A 131 16.69 0.82 -12.70
CA ASP A 131 16.57 1.59 -13.93
C ASP A 131 15.49 1.01 -14.86
N ALA A 132 15.21 1.71 -15.96
CA ALA A 132 14.24 1.30 -16.97
C ALA A 132 14.59 -0.03 -17.71
N SER A 133 15.82 -0.57 -17.53
CA SER A 133 16.19 -1.89 -18.04
C SER A 133 15.91 -3.03 -17.03
N GLY A 134 15.41 -2.70 -15.84
CA GLY A 134 15.25 -3.63 -14.73
C GLY A 134 16.53 -3.86 -13.91
N THR A 135 17.62 -3.15 -14.21
CA THR A 135 18.91 -3.32 -13.52
C THR A 135 18.93 -2.51 -12.23
N PHE A 136 19.37 -3.14 -11.13
CA PHE A 136 19.50 -2.46 -9.85
C PHE A 136 20.85 -1.75 -9.72
N HIS A 137 20.79 -0.47 -9.36
CA HIS A 137 21.94 0.39 -9.09
C HIS A 137 21.95 0.81 -7.62
N MET A 138 23.12 1.25 -7.14
CA MET A 138 23.31 1.67 -5.76
C MET A 138 24.25 2.88 -5.70
N ILE A 139 23.81 3.95 -5.06
CA ILE A 139 24.56 5.18 -4.84
C ILE A 139 24.67 5.47 -3.35
N TRP A 140 25.76 6.11 -2.90
CA TRP A 140 26.10 6.32 -1.49
C TRP A 140 26.35 7.80 -1.17
N GLY A 141 26.15 8.19 0.09
CA GLY A 141 26.43 9.53 0.60
C GLY A 141 25.31 10.56 0.38
N GLU A 142 25.56 11.82 0.72
CA GLU A 142 24.52 12.87 0.83
C GLU A 142 23.66 13.08 -0.43
N THR A 143 24.20 12.86 -1.63
CA THR A 143 23.46 12.96 -2.90
C THR A 143 22.52 11.78 -3.17
N ALA A 144 22.52 10.76 -2.30
CA ALA A 144 21.68 9.57 -2.39
C ALA A 144 20.44 9.63 -1.48
N LYS A 145 20.05 10.81 -0.96
CA LYS A 145 18.79 10.97 -0.22
C LYS A 145 17.57 10.88 -1.15
N PRO A 146 16.40 10.42 -0.67
CA PRO A 146 16.21 9.68 0.58
C PRO A 146 16.84 8.27 0.52
N TYR A 147 17.36 7.82 1.66
CA TYR A 147 18.08 6.57 1.82
C TYR A 147 17.13 5.37 1.99
N ASN A 148 17.40 4.28 1.26
CA ASN A 148 16.77 2.97 1.48
C ASN A 148 17.80 1.84 1.65
N VAL A 149 19.08 2.17 1.81
CA VAL A 149 20.20 1.23 2.01
C VAL A 149 21.11 1.70 3.15
N VAL A 150 21.57 0.74 3.96
CA VAL A 150 22.64 0.93 4.95
C VAL A 150 23.73 -0.13 4.72
N LYS A 151 25.00 0.30 4.65
CA LYS A 151 26.18 -0.58 4.71
C LYS A 151 26.85 -0.40 6.07
N VAL A 152 27.09 -1.50 6.78
CA VAL A 152 27.88 -1.51 8.01
C VAL A 152 29.16 -2.28 7.75
N ILE A 153 30.29 -1.70 8.15
CA ILE A 153 31.63 -2.24 8.02
C ILE A 153 32.14 -2.58 9.42
N ALA A 154 32.87 -3.67 9.58
CA ALA A 154 33.66 -3.94 10.78
C ALA A 154 35.12 -4.11 10.35
N ARG A 155 36.00 -3.35 10.99
CA ARG A 155 37.43 -3.31 10.69
C ARG A 155 38.25 -3.76 11.88
N ARG A 156 39.30 -4.51 11.56
CA ARG A 156 40.41 -4.88 12.46
C ARG A 156 41.72 -4.63 11.73
N ASP A 157 41.94 -3.39 11.31
CA ASP A 157 43.07 -2.94 10.51
C ASP A 157 44.06 -2.07 11.30
N ASN A 158 43.68 -1.58 12.49
CA ASN A 158 44.46 -0.68 13.32
C ASN A 158 45.72 -1.35 13.90
N SER A 159 46.88 -0.76 13.62
CA SER A 159 48.19 -1.27 14.07
C SER A 159 48.51 -0.95 15.54
N GLU A 160 47.74 -0.09 16.21
CA GLU A 160 47.87 0.15 17.64
C GLU A 160 47.26 -1.00 18.46
N GLU A 161 48.11 -1.70 19.23
CA GLU A 161 47.67 -2.78 20.11
C GLU A 161 46.79 -2.26 21.26
N GLY A 162 45.74 -3.01 21.61
CA GLY A 162 44.84 -2.69 22.72
C GLY A 162 43.65 -1.80 22.35
N LYS A 163 43.51 -1.38 21.08
CA LYS A 163 42.30 -0.72 20.57
C LYS A 163 41.21 -1.74 20.22
N PRO A 164 39.91 -1.36 20.25
CA PRO A 164 38.81 -2.26 19.86
C PRO A 164 38.89 -2.78 18.41
N ASP A 165 39.42 -1.96 17.51
CA ASP A 165 39.67 -2.20 16.08
C ASP A 165 41.10 -2.70 15.79
N SER A 166 41.87 -3.08 16.82
CA SER A 166 43.24 -3.56 16.64
C SER A 166 43.32 -4.84 15.80
N GLN A 167 44.35 -4.95 14.96
CA GLN A 167 44.60 -6.12 14.12
C GLN A 167 44.58 -7.42 14.93
N LEU A 168 44.08 -8.49 14.31
CA LEU A 168 43.97 -9.80 14.96
C LEU A 168 45.36 -10.36 15.23
N GLN A 169 45.73 -10.55 16.51
CA GLN A 169 46.96 -11.26 16.86
C GLN A 169 46.86 -12.73 16.48
N LEU A 170 47.91 -13.22 15.81
CA LEU A 170 48.06 -14.61 15.42
C LEU A 170 48.94 -15.34 16.44
N PHE A 171 48.63 -16.61 16.70
CA PHE A 171 49.28 -17.39 17.75
C PHE A 171 50.67 -17.87 17.34
N PHE A 172 50.89 -18.17 16.05
CA PHE A 172 52.13 -18.82 15.60
C PHE A 172 52.79 -18.16 14.36
N ALA A 173 52.05 -17.43 13.54
CA ALA A 173 52.57 -16.73 12.35
C ALA A 173 53.75 -15.78 12.65
N GLY A 174 53.84 -15.28 13.89
CA GLY A 174 54.97 -14.49 14.38
C GLY A 174 56.34 -15.18 14.31
N ILE A 175 56.38 -16.50 14.10
CA ILE A 175 57.61 -17.26 13.80
C ILE A 175 58.13 -16.99 12.38
N MET A 176 57.27 -16.59 11.45
CA MET A 176 57.61 -16.26 10.05
C MET A 176 57.71 -14.75 9.76
N GLY A 177 57.35 -13.88 10.71
CA GLY A 177 57.59 -12.44 10.66
C GLY A 177 56.35 -11.58 10.86
N GLU A 178 55.17 -12.05 10.44
CA GLU A 178 53.90 -11.34 10.61
C GLU A 178 53.17 -11.84 11.86
N LYS A 179 52.94 -10.96 12.83
CA LYS A 179 52.31 -11.29 14.12
C LYS A 179 50.80 -11.03 14.16
N THR A 180 50.30 -10.32 13.15
CA THR A 180 48.94 -9.80 13.11
C THR A 180 48.34 -10.00 11.72
N ALA A 181 47.01 -10.13 11.66
CA ALA A 181 46.24 -10.10 10.43
C ALA A 181 45.27 -8.90 10.46
N SER A 182 45.27 -8.13 9.37
CA SER A 182 44.19 -7.18 9.09
C SER A 182 42.96 -7.95 8.62
N ILE A 183 41.78 -7.66 9.18
CA ILE A 183 40.51 -8.28 8.77
C ILE A 183 39.46 -7.19 8.63
N THR A 184 38.77 -7.17 7.49
CA THR A 184 37.60 -6.34 7.25
C THR A 184 36.45 -7.22 6.76
N THR A 185 35.23 -6.83 7.10
CA THR A 185 34.00 -7.40 6.52
C THR A 185 32.93 -6.33 6.52
N SER A 186 31.95 -6.48 5.64
CA SER A 186 30.80 -5.59 5.60
C SER A 186 29.54 -6.35 5.22
N ALA A 187 28.40 -5.75 5.55
CA ALA A 187 27.09 -6.19 5.12
C ALA A 187 26.25 -4.99 4.69
N ILE A 188 25.37 -5.24 3.72
CA ILE A 188 24.45 -4.25 3.18
C ILE A 188 23.03 -4.72 3.51
N ALA A 189 22.21 -3.84 4.08
CA ALA A 189 20.79 -4.05 4.25
C ALA A 189 20.02 -2.99 3.46
N PHE A 190 18.90 -3.37 2.85
CA PHE A 190 18.04 -2.45 2.09
C PHE A 190 16.56 -2.71 2.33
N ILE A 191 15.74 -1.68 2.17
CA ILE A 191 14.28 -1.76 2.17
C ILE A 191 13.82 -2.09 0.75
N GLU A 192 12.99 -3.14 0.60
CA GLU A 192 12.48 -3.54 -0.71
C GLU A 192 11.42 -2.58 -1.23
N ALA A 193 11.48 -2.27 -2.53
CA ALA A 193 10.37 -1.66 -3.25
C ALA A 193 9.16 -2.60 -3.30
N ARG A 194 7.97 -2.02 -3.36
CA ARG A 194 6.68 -2.71 -3.50
C ARG A 194 6.08 -2.47 -4.89
N ASP A 195 5.31 -3.43 -5.36
CA ASP A 195 4.33 -3.22 -6.43
C ASP A 195 2.96 -3.33 -5.78
N ILE A 196 2.23 -2.21 -5.73
CA ILE A 196 1.00 -2.08 -4.93
C ILE A 196 -0.19 -1.87 -5.87
N VAL A 197 -1.10 -2.84 -5.94
CA VAL A 197 -2.37 -2.62 -6.65
C VAL A 197 -3.43 -2.13 -5.68
N LEU A 198 -3.91 -0.92 -5.93
CA LEU A 198 -5.07 -0.34 -5.24
C LEU A 198 -6.34 -0.97 -5.80
N VAL A 199 -7.16 -1.58 -4.95
CA VAL A 199 -8.44 -2.21 -5.30
C VAL A 199 -9.55 -1.41 -4.64
N LEU A 200 -10.12 -0.46 -5.38
CA LEU A 200 -11.02 0.56 -4.85
C LEU A 200 -12.49 0.28 -5.15
N ASP A 201 -13.33 0.44 -4.12
CA ASP A 201 -14.77 0.30 -4.21
C ASP A 201 -15.39 1.50 -4.91
N TYR A 202 -15.94 1.27 -6.10
CA TYR A 202 -16.61 2.28 -6.91
C TYR A 202 -18.12 2.03 -6.98
N SER A 203 -18.66 1.22 -6.05
CA SER A 203 -20.08 0.89 -5.98
C SER A 203 -20.96 2.07 -5.52
N GLY A 204 -22.27 1.82 -5.46
CA GLY A 204 -23.26 2.83 -5.11
C GLY A 204 -23.36 3.15 -3.62
N SER A 205 -22.82 2.30 -2.74
CA SER A 205 -22.78 2.56 -1.29
C SER A 205 -21.86 3.72 -0.94
N MET A 206 -20.78 3.91 -1.71
CA MET A 206 -19.79 4.97 -1.52
C MET A 206 -20.33 6.42 -1.66
N SER A 207 -21.64 6.59 -1.83
CA SER A 207 -22.35 7.88 -1.78
C SER A 207 -23.40 8.01 -0.68
N TYR A 208 -23.64 6.96 0.11
CA TYR A 208 -24.76 6.86 1.04
C TYR A 208 -24.66 7.81 2.23
N ASP A 209 -23.50 8.41 2.51
CA ASP A 209 -23.33 9.39 3.59
C ASP A 209 -23.65 10.83 3.12
N SER A 210 -23.78 11.05 1.80
CA SER A 210 -24.35 12.27 1.20
C SER A 210 -25.83 12.13 0.80
N GLU A 211 -26.49 11.02 1.12
CA GLU A 211 -27.90 10.77 0.79
C GLU A 211 -28.85 11.11 1.95
N PHE A 212 -30.15 11.30 1.65
CA PHE A 212 -31.14 11.68 2.64
C PHE A 212 -31.26 10.69 3.80
N ASP A 213 -31.04 9.39 3.59
CA ASP A 213 -31.06 8.38 4.66
C ASP A 213 -29.89 8.50 5.66
N ALA A 214 -28.82 9.26 5.36
CA ALA A 214 -27.79 9.61 6.33
C ALA A 214 -28.21 10.71 7.31
N MET A 215 -29.31 11.43 7.06
CA MET A 215 -29.86 12.46 7.97
C MET A 215 -30.36 11.89 9.30
N SER A 216 -30.43 10.56 9.45
CA SER A 216 -30.80 9.90 10.69
C SER A 216 -29.83 10.22 11.83
N SER A 217 -30.36 10.37 13.05
CA SER A 217 -29.56 10.56 14.27
C SER A 217 -28.74 9.34 14.69
N TYR A 218 -28.91 8.18 14.03
CA TYR A 218 -28.02 7.01 14.18
C TYR A 218 -26.91 6.95 13.11
N ARG A 219 -26.82 7.95 12.21
CA ARG A 219 -25.74 8.13 11.23
C ARG A 219 -25.10 9.52 11.46
N LEU A 220 -24.96 10.34 10.42
CA LEU A 220 -24.36 11.68 10.50
C LEU A 220 -25.32 12.74 11.07
N GLY A 221 -26.62 12.48 11.01
CA GLY A 221 -27.63 13.44 11.44
C GLY A 221 -27.87 14.56 10.42
N LYS A 222 -29.08 15.10 10.48
CA LYS A 222 -29.63 16.02 9.48
C LYS A 222 -28.73 17.23 9.16
N SER A 223 -28.17 17.88 10.17
CA SER A 223 -27.36 19.11 9.96
C SER A 223 -26.06 18.85 9.20
N ALA A 224 -25.43 17.69 9.36
CA ALA A 224 -24.17 17.36 8.69
C ALA A 224 -24.41 17.08 7.20
N VAL A 225 -25.44 16.29 6.89
CA VAL A 225 -25.84 15.98 5.51
C VAL A 225 -26.36 17.22 4.79
N GLU A 226 -27.12 18.10 5.48
CA GLU A 226 -27.53 19.39 4.91
C GLU A 226 -26.34 20.27 4.53
N ALA A 227 -25.32 20.38 5.40
CA ALA A 227 -24.11 21.14 5.10
C ALA A 227 -23.32 20.56 3.92
N ASN A 228 -23.22 19.23 3.81
CA ASN A 228 -22.54 18.58 2.69
C ASN A 228 -23.33 18.68 1.38
N LEU A 229 -24.67 18.61 1.39
CA LEU A 229 -25.47 18.87 0.19
C LEU A 229 -25.31 20.30 -0.32
N ASP A 230 -25.12 21.28 0.57
CA ASP A 230 -24.81 22.66 0.21
C ASP A 230 -23.37 22.80 -0.33
N GLU A 231 -22.40 22.15 0.31
CA GLU A 231 -21.00 22.06 -0.16
C GLU A 231 -20.90 21.46 -1.57
N ILE A 232 -21.64 20.38 -1.84
CA ILE A 232 -21.72 19.74 -3.16
C ILE A 232 -22.31 20.69 -4.20
N TRP A 233 -23.41 21.39 -3.87
CA TRP A 233 -23.99 22.39 -4.77
C TRP A 233 -22.98 23.50 -5.09
N ASN A 234 -22.35 24.08 -4.07
CA ASN A 234 -21.38 25.15 -4.24
C ASN A 234 -20.17 24.68 -5.07
N THR A 235 -19.64 23.48 -4.81
CA THR A 235 -18.52 22.91 -5.59
C THR A 235 -18.89 22.76 -7.08
N LEU A 236 -20.13 22.34 -7.38
CA LEU A 236 -20.60 22.18 -8.76
C LEU A 236 -20.81 23.53 -9.46
N VAL A 237 -21.25 24.56 -8.73
CA VAL A 237 -21.33 25.95 -9.22
C VAL A 237 -19.93 26.52 -9.48
N ASP A 238 -19.03 26.42 -8.50
CA ASP A 238 -17.66 26.95 -8.54
C ASP A 238 -16.81 26.25 -9.62
N SER A 239 -17.13 24.99 -9.97
CA SER A 239 -16.47 24.29 -11.07
C SER A 239 -16.72 24.92 -12.46
N GLY A 240 -17.71 25.80 -12.59
CA GLY A 240 -18.03 26.50 -13.84
C GLY A 240 -18.46 25.57 -14.99
N ALA A 241 -18.88 24.33 -14.70
CA ALA A 241 -19.16 23.33 -15.72
C ALA A 241 -20.23 23.80 -16.73
N THR A 242 -19.92 23.74 -18.02
CA THR A 242 -20.83 24.08 -19.13
C THR A 242 -21.27 22.86 -19.92
N TYR A 243 -22.39 22.93 -20.63
CA TYR A 243 -22.82 21.87 -21.54
C TYR A 243 -21.82 21.71 -22.71
N SER A 244 -21.56 20.47 -23.16
CA SER A 244 -20.60 20.18 -24.24
C SER A 244 -20.86 20.95 -25.55
N ASN A 245 -22.11 21.33 -25.81
CA ASN A 245 -22.55 22.01 -27.02
C ASN A 245 -23.03 23.47 -26.80
N SER A 246 -22.88 24.04 -25.60
CA SER A 246 -23.24 25.44 -25.34
C SER A 246 -22.44 26.06 -24.19
N ALA A 247 -22.13 27.36 -24.28
CA ALA A 247 -21.42 28.09 -23.22
C ALA A 247 -22.27 28.35 -21.95
N LYS A 248 -23.37 27.61 -21.77
CA LYS A 248 -24.29 27.77 -20.65
C LYS A 248 -23.84 26.91 -19.48
N LEU A 249 -23.85 27.49 -18.28
CA LEU A 249 -23.56 26.75 -17.05
C LEU A 249 -24.60 25.64 -16.83
N LYS A 250 -24.11 24.46 -16.46
CA LYS A 250 -24.92 23.36 -15.93
C LYS A 250 -25.49 23.74 -14.58
N PHE A 251 -24.65 24.28 -13.69
CA PHE A 251 -24.98 24.71 -12.33
C PHE A 251 -24.83 26.23 -12.18
N PRO A 252 -25.83 27.03 -12.62
CA PRO A 252 -25.82 28.48 -12.45
C PRO A 252 -26.02 28.87 -10.96
N PRO A 253 -25.32 29.90 -10.43
CA PRO A 253 -25.48 30.36 -9.04
C PRO A 253 -26.92 30.76 -8.67
N GLU A 254 -27.68 31.29 -9.63
CA GLU A 254 -29.09 31.69 -9.46
C GLU A 254 -30.09 30.52 -9.53
N GLY A 255 -29.62 29.31 -9.86
CA GLY A 255 -30.46 28.12 -9.95
C GLY A 255 -31.41 28.08 -11.16
N TYR A 256 -32.56 27.42 -10.99
CA TYR A 256 -33.49 27.11 -12.09
C TYR A 256 -34.91 27.58 -11.75
N GLY A 257 -35.30 28.74 -12.28
CA GLY A 257 -36.58 29.37 -11.98
C GLY A 257 -36.71 29.65 -10.47
N LYS A 258 -37.54 28.87 -9.78
CA LYS A 258 -37.73 28.95 -8.31
C LYS A 258 -36.99 27.86 -7.52
N ILE A 259 -36.20 27.03 -8.18
CA ILE A 259 -35.19 26.18 -7.52
C ILE A 259 -33.95 27.06 -7.34
N ASN A 260 -33.97 27.95 -6.34
CA ASN A 260 -33.01 29.04 -6.16
C ASN A 260 -32.53 29.21 -4.70
N SER A 261 -32.66 28.16 -3.89
CA SER A 261 -32.29 28.13 -2.47
C SER A 261 -32.01 26.69 -2.02
N ALA A 262 -31.25 26.54 -0.93
CA ALA A 262 -30.88 25.24 -0.36
C ALA A 262 -32.10 24.46 0.16
N GLU A 263 -32.96 25.12 0.93
CA GLU A 263 -34.16 24.55 1.55
C GLU A 263 -35.27 24.25 0.54
N GLY A 264 -35.33 25.06 -0.52
CA GLY A 264 -36.27 24.91 -1.64
C GLY A 264 -37.69 25.40 -1.38
N GLN A 265 -38.39 25.72 -2.47
CA GLN A 265 -39.78 26.15 -2.40
C GLN A 265 -40.72 24.97 -2.16
N TYR A 266 -41.59 25.06 -1.14
CA TYR A 266 -42.70 24.12 -0.96
C TYR A 266 -43.84 24.38 -1.95
N ILE A 267 -44.28 23.36 -2.69
CA ILE A 267 -45.43 23.44 -3.62
C ILE A 267 -46.46 22.37 -3.28
N SER A 268 -47.64 22.81 -2.82
CA SER A 268 -48.71 21.92 -2.33
C SER A 268 -49.55 21.28 -3.45
N SER A 269 -48.92 20.52 -4.35
CA SER A 269 -49.60 19.79 -5.43
C SER A 269 -49.21 18.30 -5.46
N SER A 270 -49.94 17.50 -6.23
CA SER A 270 -49.58 16.13 -6.60
C SER A 270 -49.38 15.92 -8.10
N ASP A 271 -49.58 16.97 -8.89
CA ASP A 271 -49.47 16.98 -10.35
C ASP A 271 -48.06 17.44 -10.77
N ASP A 272 -47.33 16.55 -11.47
CA ASP A 272 -45.97 16.80 -11.92
C ASP A 272 -45.90 17.89 -13.01
N ASP A 273 -46.95 18.12 -13.82
CA ASP A 273 -47.02 19.21 -14.81
C ASP A 273 -47.29 20.56 -14.13
N TYR A 274 -48.24 20.59 -13.17
CA TYR A 274 -48.49 21.81 -12.38
C TYR A 274 -47.25 22.25 -11.62
N ILE A 275 -46.50 21.32 -11.01
CA ILE A 275 -45.29 21.66 -10.25
C ILE A 275 -44.18 22.15 -11.19
N PHE A 276 -44.03 21.54 -12.37
CA PHE A 276 -43.07 22.00 -13.39
C PHE A 276 -43.32 23.44 -13.81
N TRP A 277 -44.60 23.80 -14.07
CA TRP A 277 -45.03 25.19 -14.31
C TRP A 277 -44.82 26.10 -13.10
N ALA A 278 -45.24 25.66 -11.90
CA ALA A 278 -45.18 26.48 -10.70
C ALA A 278 -43.74 26.84 -10.29
N LEU A 279 -42.75 26.03 -10.69
CA LEU A 279 -41.31 26.29 -10.53
C LEU A 279 -40.71 27.21 -11.62
N GLY A 280 -41.44 27.54 -12.69
CA GLY A 280 -40.94 28.31 -13.84
C GLY A 280 -40.03 27.52 -14.78
N LEU A 281 -40.07 26.18 -14.74
CA LEU A 281 -39.22 25.33 -15.59
C LEU A 281 -39.76 25.20 -17.02
N ASP A 282 -41.00 25.64 -17.26
CA ASP A 282 -41.61 25.74 -18.59
C ASP A 282 -41.38 27.08 -19.29
N GLU A 283 -40.73 28.05 -18.64
CA GLU A 283 -40.32 29.31 -19.27
C GLU A 283 -39.52 29.04 -20.55
N MET A 284 -39.85 29.78 -21.62
CA MET A 284 -39.15 29.69 -22.90
C MET A 284 -38.17 30.86 -23.09
N ASP A 285 -37.06 30.58 -23.76
CA ASP A 285 -36.15 31.60 -24.26
C ASP A 285 -36.70 32.28 -25.54
N ALA A 286 -36.00 33.29 -26.05
CA ALA A 286 -36.38 34.02 -27.26
C ALA A 286 -36.45 33.15 -28.53
N ASN A 287 -35.90 31.93 -28.49
CA ASN A 287 -35.90 30.97 -29.59
C ASN A 287 -36.98 29.87 -29.41
N GLY A 288 -37.81 29.96 -28.36
CA GLY A 288 -38.85 28.98 -28.05
C GLY A 288 -38.35 27.70 -27.37
N ASN A 289 -37.09 27.65 -26.93
CA ASN A 289 -36.56 26.51 -26.16
C ASN A 289 -36.81 26.69 -24.67
N LEU A 290 -36.90 25.59 -23.92
CA LEU A 290 -36.99 25.65 -22.46
C LEU A 290 -35.75 26.35 -21.87
N LYS A 291 -35.99 27.44 -21.14
CA LYS A 291 -34.98 28.33 -20.56
C LYS A 291 -34.07 27.63 -19.53
N TYR A 292 -34.55 26.57 -18.89
CA TYR A 292 -33.81 25.80 -17.88
C TYR A 292 -33.60 24.35 -18.32
N PRO A 293 -32.47 24.03 -18.98
CA PRO A 293 -32.03 22.65 -19.19
C PRO A 293 -31.74 21.97 -17.85
N PHE A 294 -31.96 20.66 -17.79
CA PHE A 294 -31.60 19.82 -16.66
C PHE A 294 -30.07 19.78 -16.53
N PRO A 295 -29.49 19.91 -15.33
CA PRO A 295 -28.09 20.26 -15.14
C PRO A 295 -27.07 19.16 -15.43
N GLN A 296 -27.46 18.09 -16.14
CA GLN A 296 -26.60 17.00 -16.57
C GLN A 296 -27.06 16.51 -17.96
N GLU A 297 -26.10 16.27 -18.85
CA GLU A 297 -26.29 15.79 -20.22
C GLU A 297 -26.51 14.28 -20.25
N GLY A 298 -25.83 13.56 -19.35
CA GLY A 298 -25.55 12.14 -19.49
C GLY A 298 -24.71 11.84 -20.74
N LYS A 299 -24.41 10.55 -20.91
CA LYS A 299 -23.63 10.04 -22.04
C LYS A 299 -24.44 9.08 -22.90
N ASN A 300 -24.10 9.00 -24.17
CA ASN A 300 -24.64 8.03 -25.11
C ASN A 300 -23.98 6.64 -24.90
N TYR A 301 -24.37 5.65 -25.71
CA TYR A 301 -23.82 4.29 -25.63
C TYR A 301 -22.30 4.19 -25.86
N TYR A 302 -21.71 5.15 -26.58
CA TYR A 302 -20.28 5.25 -26.87
C TYR A 302 -19.51 6.11 -25.84
N GLY A 303 -20.17 6.57 -24.77
CA GLY A 303 -19.54 7.39 -23.73
C GLY A 303 -19.43 8.89 -24.04
N SER A 304 -19.87 9.36 -25.22
CA SER A 304 -19.87 10.79 -25.55
C SER A 304 -21.06 11.52 -24.91
N LEU A 305 -20.87 12.79 -24.55
CA LEU A 305 -21.91 13.64 -23.98
C LEU A 305 -23.06 13.87 -24.97
N ASN A 306 -24.29 13.92 -24.45
CA ASN A 306 -25.49 14.08 -25.28
C ASN A 306 -25.75 15.53 -25.74
N GLY A 307 -25.00 16.51 -25.24
CA GLY A 307 -25.34 17.92 -25.37
C GLY A 307 -26.42 18.37 -24.38
N GLN A 308 -26.61 19.68 -24.30
CA GLN A 308 -27.65 20.34 -23.49
C GLN A 308 -29.04 19.69 -23.71
N PRO A 309 -29.72 19.19 -22.64
CA PRO A 309 -31.05 18.63 -22.77
C PRO A 309 -32.08 19.65 -23.30
N THR A 310 -32.86 19.27 -24.29
CA THR A 310 -33.91 20.11 -24.90
C THR A 310 -35.27 19.43 -24.94
N GLY A 311 -36.32 20.23 -25.20
CA GLY A 311 -37.68 19.77 -25.49
C GLY A 311 -38.24 18.72 -24.51
N TYR A 312 -38.74 17.62 -25.06
CA TYR A 312 -39.37 16.53 -24.29
C TYR A 312 -38.39 15.81 -23.35
N SER A 313 -37.12 15.64 -23.76
CA SER A 313 -36.09 15.01 -22.93
C SER A 313 -35.85 15.84 -21.67
N ASN A 314 -35.64 17.16 -21.84
CA ASN A 314 -35.47 18.09 -20.72
C ASN A 314 -36.67 18.06 -19.76
N LYS A 315 -37.89 18.15 -20.29
CA LYS A 315 -39.12 18.13 -19.47
C LYS A 315 -39.25 16.82 -18.67
N ASN A 316 -38.84 15.69 -19.22
CA ASN A 316 -38.88 14.40 -18.53
C ASN A 316 -37.84 14.29 -17.40
N LEU A 317 -36.61 14.80 -17.60
CA LEU A 317 -35.57 14.80 -16.57
C LEU A 317 -36.02 15.61 -15.34
N TRP A 318 -36.51 16.83 -15.56
CA TRP A 318 -37.10 17.66 -14.49
C TRP A 318 -38.32 17.02 -13.82
N LYS A 319 -39.21 16.37 -14.58
CA LYS A 319 -40.34 15.62 -14.00
C LYS A 319 -39.90 14.41 -13.17
N GLY A 320 -38.79 13.76 -13.52
CA GLY A 320 -38.19 12.68 -12.73
C GLY A 320 -37.79 13.17 -11.35
N TYR A 321 -37.07 14.29 -11.29
CA TYR A 321 -36.73 15.00 -10.05
C TYR A 321 -37.99 15.41 -9.26
N ILE A 322 -38.95 16.07 -9.92
CA ILE A 322 -40.19 16.56 -9.28
C ILE A 322 -40.96 15.43 -8.60
N ARG A 323 -41.05 14.29 -9.28
CA ARG A 323 -41.73 13.09 -8.78
C ARG A 323 -41.01 12.49 -7.58
N TRP A 324 -39.68 12.32 -7.65
CA TRP A 324 -38.90 11.78 -6.54
C TRP A 324 -39.07 12.63 -5.27
N VAL A 325 -38.89 13.95 -5.33
CA VAL A 325 -39.12 14.86 -4.18
C VAL A 325 -40.55 14.79 -3.61
N ARG A 326 -41.53 14.38 -4.42
CA ARG A 326 -42.94 14.23 -4.02
C ARG A 326 -43.24 12.87 -3.39
N THR A 327 -42.56 11.80 -3.81
CA THR A 327 -42.92 10.41 -3.49
C THR A 327 -41.91 9.65 -2.64
N ASP A 328 -40.67 10.11 -2.58
CA ASP A 328 -39.61 9.39 -1.88
C ASP A 328 -39.79 9.38 -0.34
N GLY A 329 -39.44 8.25 0.27
CA GLY A 329 -39.57 8.01 1.71
C GLY A 329 -38.57 8.80 2.54
N ALA A 330 -37.28 8.76 2.18
CA ALA A 330 -36.22 9.46 2.91
C ALA A 330 -36.43 10.98 2.86
N VAL A 331 -36.67 11.51 1.65
CA VAL A 331 -37.00 12.93 1.43
C VAL A 331 -38.23 13.35 2.23
N SER A 332 -39.22 12.47 2.37
CA SER A 332 -40.40 12.73 3.19
C SER A 332 -40.10 12.73 4.68
N ASN A 333 -39.36 11.74 5.17
CA ASN A 333 -39.05 11.54 6.59
C ASN A 333 -38.27 12.73 7.18
N TYR A 334 -37.35 13.32 6.41
CA TYR A 334 -36.54 14.46 6.86
C TYR A 334 -37.15 15.83 6.52
N GLY A 335 -38.42 15.89 6.08
CA GLY A 335 -39.18 17.13 5.94
C GLY A 335 -38.90 17.93 4.67
N TYR A 336 -38.45 17.26 3.61
CA TYR A 336 -38.17 17.82 2.29
C TYR A 336 -39.22 17.49 1.23
N ARG A 337 -40.28 16.76 1.60
CA ARG A 337 -41.37 16.41 0.69
C ARG A 337 -41.96 17.64 -0.01
N LYS A 338 -41.98 17.61 -1.35
CA LYS A 338 -42.42 18.72 -2.21
C LYS A 338 -41.68 20.06 -1.98
N LYS A 339 -40.46 20.03 -1.43
CA LYS A 339 -39.56 21.19 -1.37
C LYS A 339 -38.51 21.10 -2.46
N TYR A 340 -38.56 22.01 -3.42
CA TYR A 340 -37.73 21.97 -4.62
C TYR A 340 -36.61 23.00 -4.49
N GLY A 341 -35.40 22.54 -4.19
CA GLY A 341 -34.22 23.37 -3.88
C GLY A 341 -32.92 22.66 -4.25
N TYR A 342 -31.78 23.27 -3.89
CA TYR A 342 -30.46 22.74 -4.23
C TYR A 342 -30.20 21.39 -3.54
N ARG A 343 -30.51 21.26 -2.25
CA ARG A 343 -30.30 20.02 -1.48
C ARG A 343 -31.10 18.84 -2.05
N THR A 344 -32.35 19.06 -2.43
CA THR A 344 -33.17 18.01 -3.08
C THR A 344 -32.73 17.74 -4.51
N LEU A 345 -32.29 18.73 -5.28
CA LEU A 345 -31.77 18.51 -6.63
C LEU A 345 -30.46 17.69 -6.61
N VAL A 346 -29.51 18.06 -5.76
CA VAL A 346 -28.25 17.32 -5.55
C VAL A 346 -28.54 15.91 -5.04
N GLY A 347 -29.37 15.74 -4.02
CA GLY A 347 -29.76 14.42 -3.52
C GLY A 347 -30.43 13.54 -4.58
N TYR A 348 -31.21 14.11 -5.51
CA TYR A 348 -31.75 13.37 -6.65
C TYR A 348 -30.67 12.89 -7.62
N LEU A 349 -29.65 13.72 -7.89
CA LEU A 349 -28.51 13.31 -8.71
C LEU A 349 -27.75 12.15 -8.04
N ILE A 350 -27.45 12.27 -6.75
CA ILE A 350 -26.71 11.26 -5.97
C ILE A 350 -27.50 9.96 -5.80
N GLU A 351 -28.79 10.01 -5.48
CA GLU A 351 -29.55 8.79 -5.19
C GLU A 351 -30.06 8.11 -6.47
N ARG A 352 -30.53 8.89 -7.46
CA ARG A 352 -31.29 8.39 -8.63
C ARG A 352 -30.58 8.53 -9.97
N ARG A 353 -29.46 9.26 -10.06
CA ARG A 353 -28.68 9.45 -11.30
C ARG A 353 -27.17 9.30 -11.12
N LYS A 354 -26.69 8.63 -10.06
CA LYS A 354 -25.27 8.51 -9.67
C LYS A 354 -24.28 8.07 -10.74
N LYS A 355 -24.70 7.33 -11.76
CA LYS A 355 -23.78 6.79 -12.78
C LYS A 355 -23.21 7.89 -13.67
N ASN A 356 -21.95 7.77 -14.09
CA ASN A 356 -21.30 8.80 -14.91
C ASN A 356 -22.03 9.03 -16.25
N ASN A 357 -22.67 7.99 -16.81
CA ASN A 357 -23.52 8.13 -18.01
C ASN A 357 -24.89 8.79 -17.78
N GLN A 358 -25.25 9.12 -16.54
CA GLN A 358 -26.49 9.82 -16.16
C GLN A 358 -26.21 11.18 -15.51
N SER A 359 -25.08 11.32 -14.81
CA SER A 359 -24.61 12.55 -14.21
C SER A 359 -23.08 12.56 -14.22
N GLU A 360 -22.56 13.12 -15.31
CA GLU A 360 -21.15 13.15 -15.70
C GLU A 360 -20.25 14.05 -14.86
N ASP A 361 -20.77 15.03 -14.12
CA ASP A 361 -19.95 15.99 -13.34
C ASP A 361 -19.86 15.68 -11.84
N LEU A 362 -20.51 14.61 -11.36
CA LEU A 362 -20.51 14.27 -9.92
C LEU A 362 -19.11 13.89 -9.40
N TRP A 363 -18.15 13.54 -10.26
CA TRP A 363 -16.76 13.34 -9.85
C TRP A 363 -16.12 14.61 -9.26
N ARG A 364 -16.60 15.81 -9.64
CA ARG A 364 -16.11 17.08 -9.11
C ARG A 364 -16.47 17.29 -7.63
N ALA A 365 -17.55 16.66 -7.17
CA ALA A 365 -18.18 16.95 -5.90
C ALA A 365 -17.59 16.17 -4.69
N PRO A 366 -17.72 16.74 -3.47
CA PRO A 366 -17.43 16.06 -2.21
C PRO A 366 -18.58 15.15 -1.76
N ILE A 367 -18.79 14.05 -2.48
CA ILE A 367 -19.75 12.99 -2.15
C ILE A 367 -19.08 11.93 -1.27
N TYR A 368 -19.66 11.60 -0.11
CA TYR A 368 -19.06 10.74 0.91
C TYR A 368 -19.72 9.35 1.01
N PRO A 369 -18.96 8.30 1.38
CA PRO A 369 -17.53 8.30 1.74
C PRO A 369 -16.53 8.43 0.57
N PHE A 370 -16.95 8.35 -0.70
CA PHE A 370 -16.04 8.30 -1.86
C PHE A 370 -15.00 9.43 -1.93
N HIS A 371 -15.37 10.67 -1.58
CA HIS A 371 -14.44 11.80 -1.61
C HIS A 371 -13.31 11.66 -0.57
N ALA A 372 -13.60 11.12 0.62
CA ALA A 372 -12.57 10.84 1.62
C ALA A 372 -11.59 9.77 1.12
N MET A 373 -12.07 8.73 0.43
CA MET A 373 -11.19 7.77 -0.27
C MET A 373 -10.32 8.51 -1.29
N LYS A 374 -10.91 9.35 -2.15
CA LYS A 374 -10.17 10.11 -3.17
C LYS A 374 -9.07 10.99 -2.57
N ASN A 375 -9.28 11.58 -1.39
CA ASN A 375 -8.28 12.38 -0.68
C ASN A 375 -7.18 11.48 -0.10
N GLY A 376 -7.56 10.33 0.47
CA GLY A 376 -6.63 9.32 0.97
C GLY A 376 -5.72 8.72 -0.11
N VAL A 377 -6.25 8.44 -1.32
CA VAL A 377 -5.44 7.97 -2.46
C VAL A 377 -4.50 9.07 -2.96
N THR A 378 -4.94 10.34 -3.01
CA THR A 378 -4.03 11.47 -3.29
C THR A 378 -2.87 11.51 -2.31
N LEU A 379 -3.17 11.40 -1.01
CA LEU A 379 -2.16 11.38 0.06
C LEU A 379 -1.18 10.20 -0.12
N PHE A 380 -1.71 9.02 -0.39
CA PHE A 380 -0.91 7.82 -0.63
C PHE A 380 0.07 8.00 -1.80
N SER A 381 -0.42 8.48 -2.95
CA SER A 381 0.41 8.83 -4.11
C SER A 381 1.51 9.86 -3.77
N GLN A 382 1.20 10.88 -2.97
CA GLN A 382 2.18 11.88 -2.52
C GLN A 382 3.23 11.29 -1.57
N PHE A 383 2.83 10.40 -0.66
CA PHE A 383 3.72 9.74 0.28
C PHE A 383 4.72 8.81 -0.43
N LEU A 384 4.26 8.01 -1.39
CA LEU A 384 5.14 7.17 -2.21
C LEU A 384 6.08 8.01 -3.09
N GLY A 385 5.61 9.16 -3.56
CA GLY A 385 6.42 10.19 -4.20
C GLY A 385 7.56 10.68 -3.31
N GLY A 386 7.27 11.01 -2.04
CA GLY A 386 8.28 11.47 -1.08
C GLY A 386 9.25 10.39 -0.60
N LEU A 387 8.80 9.12 -0.48
CA LEU A 387 9.66 8.01 -0.10
C LEU A 387 10.78 7.76 -1.11
N GLU A 388 10.46 7.79 -2.41
CA GLU A 388 11.36 7.40 -3.51
C GLU A 388 12.07 6.03 -3.35
N PHE A 389 11.51 5.11 -2.57
CA PHE A 389 12.07 3.76 -2.35
C PHE A 389 11.95 2.84 -3.58
N GLY A 390 11.39 3.34 -4.68
CA GLY A 390 11.20 2.60 -5.94
C GLY A 390 9.88 1.85 -6.02
N ASP A 391 8.93 2.11 -5.12
CA ASP A 391 7.56 1.59 -5.19
C ASP A 391 6.91 1.93 -6.55
N HIS A 392 6.01 1.07 -7.03
CA HIS A 392 5.14 1.33 -8.18
C HIS A 392 3.70 0.96 -7.81
N ILE A 393 2.72 1.61 -8.43
CA ILE A 393 1.30 1.39 -8.14
C ILE A 393 0.49 1.09 -9.41
N GLY A 394 -0.47 0.18 -9.27
CA GLY A 394 -1.53 -0.05 -10.25
C GLY A 394 -2.90 0.28 -9.64
N LEU A 395 -3.89 0.56 -10.49
CA LEU A 395 -5.24 0.89 -10.06
C LEU A 395 -6.26 -0.10 -10.64
N VAL A 396 -7.02 -0.74 -9.76
CA VAL A 396 -8.17 -1.57 -10.07
C VAL A 396 -9.38 -0.98 -9.37
N THR A 397 -10.48 -0.81 -10.10
CA THR A 397 -11.77 -0.40 -9.54
C THR A 397 -12.77 -1.52 -9.68
N TYR A 398 -13.71 -1.62 -8.73
CA TYR A 398 -14.76 -2.63 -8.77
C TYR A 398 -16.13 -2.07 -8.41
N ASP A 399 -17.13 -2.67 -9.02
CA ASP A 399 -18.55 -2.39 -8.83
C ASP A 399 -19.37 -3.65 -9.11
N ASP A 400 -20.09 -3.76 -10.24
CA ASP A 400 -20.77 -5.01 -10.61
C ASP A 400 -19.86 -6.00 -11.36
N SER A 401 -18.75 -5.48 -11.88
CA SER A 401 -17.55 -6.21 -12.30
C SER A 401 -16.30 -5.55 -11.69
N SER A 402 -15.16 -5.70 -12.34
CA SER A 402 -13.92 -4.97 -12.05
C SER A 402 -13.25 -4.55 -13.36
N ARG A 403 -12.23 -3.69 -13.24
CA ARG A 403 -11.39 -3.22 -14.35
C ARG A 403 -10.06 -2.67 -13.84
N VAL A 404 -8.99 -2.85 -14.62
CA VAL A 404 -7.75 -2.08 -14.46
C VAL A 404 -7.98 -0.69 -15.06
N GLU A 405 -7.79 0.36 -14.27
CA GLU A 405 -7.94 1.74 -14.73
C GLU A 405 -6.59 2.28 -15.20
N SER A 406 -6.38 2.33 -16.51
CA SER A 406 -5.12 2.78 -17.14
C SER A 406 -5.28 3.92 -18.13
N VAL A 407 -6.52 4.33 -18.42
CA VAL A 407 -6.85 5.40 -19.36
C VAL A 407 -7.92 6.30 -18.76
N LEU A 408 -7.66 7.61 -18.81
CA LEU A 408 -8.67 8.65 -18.62
C LEU A 408 -8.84 9.36 -19.96
N ASN A 409 -10.00 9.14 -20.61
CA ASN A 409 -10.40 9.81 -21.84
C ASN A 409 -11.92 10.06 -21.88
N ASP A 410 -12.52 10.16 -20.70
CA ASP A 410 -13.96 10.32 -20.51
C ASP A 410 -14.42 11.68 -21.05
N ASP A 411 -15.39 11.68 -21.98
CA ASP A 411 -15.95 12.93 -22.51
C ASP A 411 -16.54 13.78 -21.37
N GLY A 412 -16.26 15.08 -21.40
CA GLY A 412 -16.49 16.04 -20.30
C GLY A 412 -15.36 16.21 -19.28
N VAL A 413 -14.28 15.42 -19.38
CA VAL A 413 -13.05 15.60 -18.57
C VAL A 413 -11.99 16.34 -19.41
N PRO A 414 -11.41 17.46 -18.94
CA PRO A 414 -10.40 18.20 -19.70
C PRO A 414 -9.01 17.54 -19.67
N GLU A 415 -8.71 16.76 -18.64
CA GLU A 415 -7.50 15.95 -18.51
C GLU A 415 -7.57 14.66 -19.34
N SER A 416 -6.42 14.19 -19.83
CA SER A 416 -6.30 12.90 -20.50
C SER A 416 -5.04 12.19 -20.01
N VAL A 417 -5.17 10.90 -19.72
CA VAL A 417 -4.09 10.03 -19.21
C VAL A 417 -4.14 8.71 -19.95
N ASN A 418 -2.98 8.14 -20.29
CA ASN A 418 -2.87 6.80 -20.83
C ASN A 418 -1.53 6.19 -20.39
N LEU A 419 -1.58 5.17 -19.55
CA LEU A 419 -0.39 4.48 -19.03
C LEU A 419 0.25 3.51 -20.04
N GLY A 420 -0.41 3.24 -21.17
CA GLY A 420 0.05 2.27 -22.16
C GLY A 420 0.19 0.87 -21.53
N ASP A 421 1.39 0.30 -21.64
CA ASP A 421 1.71 -1.02 -21.07
C ASP A 421 2.26 -0.92 -19.62
N GLU A 422 2.54 0.28 -19.09
CA GLU A 422 3.03 0.49 -17.72
C GLU A 422 1.89 0.51 -16.69
N LEU A 423 1.12 -0.59 -16.63
CA LEU A 423 -0.07 -0.71 -15.77
C LEU A 423 0.22 -0.76 -14.27
N ILE A 424 1.49 -0.97 -13.89
CA ILE A 424 2.04 -0.79 -12.54
C ILE A 424 3.20 0.21 -12.70
N THR A 425 3.00 1.46 -12.28
CA THR A 425 3.87 2.59 -12.64
C THR A 425 4.32 3.40 -11.42
N ASN A 426 5.43 4.12 -11.53
CA ASN A 426 5.82 5.17 -10.59
C ASN A 426 5.21 6.54 -10.95
N SER A 427 4.40 6.66 -12.00
CA SER A 427 3.63 7.87 -12.32
C SER A 427 2.43 8.03 -11.37
N TYR A 428 2.73 8.35 -10.12
CA TYR A 428 1.73 8.53 -9.05
C TYR A 428 0.72 9.64 -9.38
N THR A 429 1.14 10.66 -10.14
CA THR A 429 0.30 11.77 -10.62
C THR A 429 -0.73 11.31 -11.63
N ASP A 430 -0.38 10.39 -12.53
CA ASP A 430 -1.31 9.87 -13.55
C ASP A 430 -2.37 8.98 -12.92
N ILE A 431 -1.97 8.05 -12.05
CA ILE A 431 -2.90 7.22 -11.25
C ILE A 431 -3.82 8.09 -10.38
N ASN A 432 -3.26 9.15 -9.76
CA ASN A 432 -4.05 10.10 -8.99
C ASN A 432 -5.02 10.89 -9.89
N THR A 433 -4.60 11.28 -11.09
CA THR A 433 -5.47 11.98 -12.04
C THR A 433 -6.61 11.07 -12.49
N ILE A 434 -6.35 9.80 -12.82
CA ILE A 434 -7.38 8.82 -13.17
C ILE A 434 -8.41 8.67 -12.04
N GLN A 435 -8.00 8.42 -10.79
CA GLN A 435 -8.96 8.21 -9.69
C GLN A 435 -9.76 9.47 -9.32
N ARG A 436 -9.16 10.67 -9.39
CA ARG A 436 -9.86 11.93 -9.07
C ARG A 436 -11.03 12.23 -10.00
N HIS A 437 -10.93 11.81 -11.26
CA HIS A 437 -11.94 12.01 -12.30
C HIS A 437 -13.05 10.95 -12.32
N LYS A 438 -13.15 10.13 -11.27
CA LYS A 438 -14.20 9.13 -11.09
C LYS A 438 -15.10 9.47 -9.89
N GLN A 439 -16.19 8.71 -9.74
CA GLN A 439 -17.27 8.98 -8.78
C GLN A 439 -17.87 7.69 -8.22
N ALA A 440 -18.58 7.75 -7.09
CA ALA A 440 -19.36 6.61 -6.59
C ALA A 440 -20.37 6.13 -7.65
N SER A 441 -20.51 4.82 -7.81
CA SER A 441 -21.28 4.19 -8.89
C SER A 441 -20.87 4.62 -10.30
N HIS A 442 -19.60 4.94 -10.57
CA HIS A 442 -19.16 5.48 -11.88
C HIS A 442 -19.72 4.68 -13.07
N TYR A 443 -19.59 3.34 -13.03
CA TYR A 443 -20.17 2.44 -14.04
C TYR A 443 -21.42 1.72 -13.50
N ALA A 444 -21.35 1.09 -12.32
CA ALA A 444 -22.46 0.34 -11.71
C ALA A 444 -22.60 0.53 -10.19
N PRO A 445 -23.80 0.27 -9.59
CA PRO A 445 -24.05 0.56 -8.18
C PRO A 445 -23.78 -0.62 -7.22
N TYR A 446 -23.34 -1.78 -7.71
CA TYR A 446 -23.22 -3.03 -6.92
C TYR A 446 -21.78 -3.23 -6.43
N THR A 447 -21.54 -4.19 -5.52
CA THR A 447 -20.26 -4.32 -4.79
C THR A 447 -19.60 -5.68 -5.03
N GLY A 448 -18.63 -5.72 -5.95
CA GLY A 448 -17.99 -6.92 -6.50
C GLY A 448 -16.54 -7.11 -6.07
N MET A 449 -16.26 -6.95 -4.78
CA MET A 449 -14.92 -7.01 -4.18
C MET A 449 -14.02 -8.16 -4.72
N GLY A 450 -14.55 -9.38 -4.82
CA GLY A 450 -13.79 -10.52 -5.33
C GLY A 450 -13.36 -10.41 -6.80
N TYR A 451 -14.09 -9.65 -7.63
CA TYR A 451 -13.63 -9.33 -8.98
C TYR A 451 -12.42 -8.38 -8.94
N GLY A 452 -12.47 -7.34 -8.10
CA GLY A 452 -11.33 -6.43 -7.92
C GLY A 452 -10.07 -7.13 -7.41
N ILE A 453 -10.21 -8.06 -6.45
CA ILE A 453 -9.08 -8.84 -5.93
C ILE A 453 -8.51 -9.78 -7.01
N ARG A 454 -9.37 -10.41 -7.82
CA ARG A 454 -8.95 -11.23 -8.97
C ARG A 454 -8.09 -10.41 -9.95
N ASP A 455 -8.59 -9.26 -10.38
CA ASP A 455 -7.92 -8.44 -11.39
C ASP A 455 -6.60 -7.86 -10.87
N ALA A 456 -6.52 -7.55 -9.57
CA ALA A 456 -5.27 -7.15 -8.94
C ALA A 456 -4.23 -8.28 -8.88
N ARG A 457 -4.66 -9.52 -8.57
CA ARG A 457 -3.82 -10.71 -8.62
C ARG A 457 -3.31 -10.98 -10.05
N GLU A 458 -4.17 -10.83 -11.05
CA GLU A 458 -3.82 -11.01 -12.47
C GLU A 458 -2.91 -9.89 -12.99
N LEU A 459 -3.13 -8.65 -12.56
CA LEU A 459 -2.28 -7.50 -12.86
C LEU A 459 -0.87 -7.66 -12.27
N LEU A 460 -0.74 -8.01 -10.98
CA LEU A 460 0.55 -8.31 -10.34
C LEU A 460 1.26 -9.50 -11.00
N SER A 461 0.53 -10.54 -11.39
CA SER A 461 1.11 -11.70 -12.06
C SER A 461 1.61 -11.43 -13.47
N SER A 462 1.18 -10.34 -14.12
CA SER A 462 1.51 -10.01 -15.51
C SER A 462 2.44 -8.79 -15.65
N HIS A 463 2.36 -7.83 -14.73
CA HIS A 463 3.11 -6.57 -14.78
C HIS A 463 4.00 -6.33 -13.54
N GLY A 464 3.98 -7.23 -12.55
CA GLY A 464 4.83 -7.15 -11.36
C GLY A 464 6.32 -7.34 -11.66
N ARG A 465 7.16 -6.54 -11.02
CA ARG A 465 8.61 -6.49 -11.22
C ARG A 465 9.33 -7.53 -10.36
N ALA A 466 10.28 -8.23 -10.95
CA ALA A 466 11.13 -9.16 -10.23
C ALA A 466 11.96 -8.44 -9.14
N GLY A 467 11.78 -8.86 -7.88
CA GLY A 467 12.45 -8.26 -6.73
C GLY A 467 11.72 -7.08 -6.09
N ALA A 468 10.53 -6.71 -6.57
CA ALA A 468 9.57 -5.91 -5.81
C ALA A 468 8.66 -6.82 -4.96
N ARG A 469 8.12 -6.32 -3.85
CA ARG A 469 7.14 -7.03 -3.01
C ARG A 469 5.72 -6.83 -3.58
N PRO A 470 5.06 -7.86 -4.12
CA PRO A 470 3.69 -7.75 -4.62
C PRO A 470 2.71 -7.56 -3.46
N THR A 471 1.91 -6.51 -3.54
CA THR A 471 0.99 -6.06 -2.50
C THR A 471 -0.35 -5.65 -3.11
N ILE A 472 -1.46 -6.01 -2.46
CA ILE A 472 -2.81 -5.58 -2.83
C ILE A 472 -3.38 -4.77 -1.67
N LEU A 473 -3.96 -3.59 -1.93
CA LEU A 473 -4.72 -2.82 -0.95
C LEU A 473 -6.20 -2.82 -1.35
N VAL A 474 -7.03 -3.58 -0.62
CA VAL A 474 -8.48 -3.63 -0.85
C VAL A 474 -9.19 -2.61 0.03
N MET A 475 -10.00 -1.74 -0.56
CA MET A 475 -10.88 -0.80 0.15
C MET A 475 -12.34 -1.15 -0.08
N THR A 476 -13.20 -0.96 0.94
CA THR A 476 -14.68 -1.00 0.81
C THR A 476 -15.38 -0.15 1.88
N ASP A 477 -16.56 0.35 1.56
CA ASP A 477 -17.54 0.84 2.56
C ASP A 477 -18.73 -0.12 2.75
N GLY A 478 -18.76 -1.22 2.01
CA GLY A 478 -19.95 -2.03 1.81
C GLY A 478 -19.78 -3.51 2.12
N ASN A 479 -20.78 -4.28 1.69
CA ASN A 479 -20.79 -5.74 1.77
C ASN A 479 -20.74 -6.30 0.34
N ALA A 480 -19.84 -7.26 0.10
CA ALA A 480 -19.75 -7.95 -1.19
C ALA A 480 -21.11 -8.56 -1.56
N ASN A 481 -21.61 -8.23 -2.75
CA ASN A 481 -22.91 -8.68 -3.27
C ASN A 481 -22.85 -9.09 -4.76
N ARG A 482 -21.64 -9.22 -5.33
CA ARG A 482 -21.40 -9.70 -6.68
C ARG A 482 -20.25 -10.71 -6.73
N SER A 483 -20.44 -11.74 -7.54
CA SER A 483 -19.50 -12.82 -7.88
C SER A 483 -19.95 -13.44 -9.21
N PRO A 484 -19.15 -14.30 -9.86
CA PRO A 484 -19.61 -15.06 -11.02
C PRO A 484 -20.86 -15.89 -10.65
N SER A 485 -21.76 -16.06 -11.63
CA SER A 485 -23.04 -16.74 -11.41
C SER A 485 -22.88 -18.25 -11.24
N ASP A 486 -21.86 -18.81 -11.88
CA ASP A 486 -21.44 -20.21 -11.94
C ASP A 486 -20.36 -20.59 -10.90
N TRP A 487 -19.77 -19.61 -10.21
CA TRP A 487 -18.79 -19.87 -9.16
C TRP A 487 -19.44 -20.42 -7.89
N SER A 488 -18.73 -21.35 -7.25
CA SER A 488 -18.97 -21.84 -5.89
C SER A 488 -17.63 -22.09 -5.21
N LEU A 489 -17.59 -21.98 -3.88
CA LEU A 489 -16.40 -22.28 -3.08
C LEU A 489 -15.89 -23.71 -3.38
N PRO A 490 -14.59 -23.92 -3.65
CA PRO A 490 -14.06 -25.24 -3.96
C PRO A 490 -14.36 -26.28 -2.88
N GLY A 491 -14.73 -27.50 -3.26
CA GLY A 491 -15.12 -28.56 -2.32
C GLY A 491 -14.01 -29.07 -1.40
N ASN A 492 -12.77 -28.66 -1.62
CA ASN A 492 -11.60 -28.90 -0.77
C ASN A 492 -11.23 -27.69 0.09
N TRP A 493 -12.02 -26.61 0.09
CA TRP A 493 -11.81 -25.46 0.96
C TRP A 493 -12.04 -25.85 2.41
N ASN A 494 -11.05 -25.59 3.26
CA ASN A 494 -11.15 -25.73 4.70
C ASN A 494 -11.06 -24.34 5.34
N TRP A 495 -12.01 -24.01 6.20
CA TRP A 495 -12.00 -22.73 6.91
C TRP A 495 -10.96 -22.72 8.03
N ASP A 496 -10.78 -23.86 8.71
CA ASP A 496 -9.84 -23.98 9.82
C ASP A 496 -8.40 -23.74 9.30
N ASP A 497 -8.01 -24.32 8.16
CA ASP A 497 -6.67 -24.11 7.56
C ASP A 497 -6.39 -22.66 7.10
N VAL A 498 -7.43 -21.85 6.89
CA VAL A 498 -7.33 -20.51 6.27
C VAL A 498 -7.58 -19.37 7.26
N THR A 499 -8.38 -19.64 8.30
CA THR A 499 -8.91 -18.62 9.22
C THR A 499 -8.83 -18.99 10.69
N ASP A 500 -8.16 -20.08 11.07
CA ASP A 500 -7.64 -20.25 12.43
C ASP A 500 -6.45 -19.30 12.61
N PHE A 501 -6.67 -18.16 13.30
CA PHE A 501 -5.62 -17.16 13.50
C PHE A 501 -5.01 -17.18 14.92
N ASP A 502 -5.53 -18.00 15.83
CA ASP A 502 -4.98 -18.16 17.20
C ASP A 502 -4.35 -19.55 17.46
N GLY A 503 -4.57 -20.51 16.56
CA GLY A 503 -3.97 -21.84 16.55
C GLY A 503 -4.74 -22.88 17.37
N ASP A 504 -6.02 -22.64 17.70
CA ASP A 504 -6.85 -23.57 18.48
C ASP A 504 -7.43 -24.75 17.67
N GLY A 505 -7.33 -24.70 16.34
CA GLY A 505 -7.86 -25.67 15.40
C GLY A 505 -9.28 -25.38 14.89
N GLN A 506 -9.80 -24.16 15.08
CA GLN A 506 -11.11 -23.72 14.59
C GLN A 506 -11.03 -22.37 13.85
N ALA A 507 -11.83 -22.21 12.81
CA ALA A 507 -11.97 -20.96 12.07
C ALA A 507 -12.51 -19.79 12.92
N ASP A 508 -11.71 -18.72 13.10
CA ASP A 508 -12.16 -17.43 13.65
C ASP A 508 -13.24 -16.76 12.78
N TYR A 509 -13.23 -17.02 11.48
CA TYR A 509 -14.15 -16.42 10.51
C TYR A 509 -14.64 -17.44 9.49
N GLN A 510 -15.96 -17.55 9.35
CA GLN A 510 -16.60 -18.34 8.31
C GLN A 510 -17.89 -17.67 7.84
N THR A 511 -18.29 -17.92 6.59
CA THR A 511 -19.51 -17.34 6.05
C THR A 511 -20.19 -18.24 5.02
N GLY A 512 -21.53 -18.23 5.03
CA GLY A 512 -22.37 -18.87 4.02
C GLY A 512 -22.71 -17.97 2.82
N ASP A 513 -22.29 -16.70 2.85
CA ASP A 513 -22.53 -15.77 1.74
C ASP A 513 -21.53 -16.01 0.60
N ARG A 514 -22.04 -16.43 -0.57
CA ARG A 514 -21.23 -16.74 -1.75
C ARG A 514 -20.36 -15.58 -2.24
N HIS A 515 -20.80 -14.34 -2.09
CA HIS A 515 -20.05 -13.17 -2.56
C HIS A 515 -18.88 -12.85 -1.61
N LYS A 516 -19.09 -13.02 -0.30
CA LYS A 516 -18.03 -12.93 0.71
C LYS A 516 -17.02 -14.08 0.58
N GLN A 517 -17.52 -15.30 0.35
CA GLN A 517 -16.70 -16.48 0.01
C GLN A 517 -15.81 -16.22 -1.21
N TYR A 518 -16.36 -15.65 -2.29
CA TYR A 518 -15.59 -15.36 -3.51
C TYR A 518 -14.49 -14.32 -3.27
N ALA A 519 -14.76 -13.28 -2.46
CA ALA A 519 -13.78 -12.26 -2.12
C ALA A 519 -12.61 -12.83 -1.30
N LEU A 520 -12.89 -13.61 -0.25
CA LEU A 520 -11.83 -14.25 0.55
C LEU A 520 -11.06 -15.29 -0.26
N TRP A 521 -11.74 -16.10 -1.08
CA TRP A 521 -11.08 -17.10 -1.93
C TRP A 521 -10.07 -16.45 -2.88
N GLN A 522 -10.44 -15.36 -3.57
CA GLN A 522 -9.52 -14.63 -4.45
C GLN A 522 -8.32 -14.01 -3.70
N ALA A 523 -8.52 -13.58 -2.46
CA ALA A 523 -7.43 -13.04 -1.63
C ALA A 523 -6.45 -14.15 -1.22
N VAL A 524 -6.97 -15.31 -0.81
CA VAL A 524 -6.14 -16.47 -0.45
C VAL A 524 -5.40 -17.02 -1.67
N GLU A 525 -6.00 -17.01 -2.86
CA GLU A 525 -5.29 -17.32 -4.11
C GLU A 525 -4.17 -16.31 -4.44
N ALA A 526 -4.28 -15.04 -4.01
CA ALA A 526 -3.18 -14.09 -4.09
C ALA A 526 -2.09 -14.38 -3.05
N ALA A 527 -2.47 -14.73 -1.82
CA ALA A 527 -1.53 -15.13 -0.77
C ALA A 527 -0.75 -16.42 -1.11
N ASN A 528 -1.40 -17.38 -1.79
CA ASN A 528 -0.78 -18.59 -2.33
C ASN A 528 0.31 -18.29 -3.38
N LEU A 529 0.27 -17.12 -4.03
CA LEU A 529 1.31 -16.62 -4.94
C LEU A 529 2.38 -15.78 -4.21
N GLY A 530 2.31 -15.67 -2.88
CA GLY A 530 3.22 -14.90 -2.04
C GLY A 530 2.90 -13.40 -1.96
N TYR A 531 1.69 -12.98 -2.35
CA TYR A 531 1.27 -11.58 -2.32
C TYR A 531 0.71 -11.22 -0.95
N THR A 532 1.01 -10.01 -0.47
CA THR A 532 0.40 -9.49 0.76
C THR A 532 -0.91 -8.78 0.43
N VAL A 533 -2.02 -9.11 1.12
CA VAL A 533 -3.30 -8.39 0.93
C VAL A 533 -3.63 -7.57 2.18
N HIS A 534 -3.53 -6.25 2.06
CA HIS A 534 -4.00 -5.30 3.06
C HIS A 534 -5.46 -4.94 2.83
N THR A 535 -6.19 -4.62 3.89
CA THR A 535 -7.59 -4.18 3.79
C THR A 535 -7.83 -2.86 4.52
N MET A 536 -8.76 -2.07 3.98
CA MET A 536 -9.24 -0.84 4.59
C MET A 536 -10.77 -0.78 4.54
N THR A 537 -11.41 -0.63 5.69
CA THR A 537 -12.86 -0.42 5.80
C THR A 537 -13.19 1.03 6.04
N VAL A 538 -14.27 1.52 5.42
CA VAL A 538 -14.71 2.92 5.50
C VAL A 538 -16.16 3.01 5.94
N GLY A 539 -16.45 3.81 6.97
CA GLY A 539 -17.81 4.10 7.41
C GLY A 539 -18.53 2.90 8.05
N ALA A 540 -19.73 3.17 8.59
CA ALA A 540 -20.46 2.20 9.41
C ALA A 540 -20.95 0.95 8.65
N GLY A 541 -21.11 1.03 7.32
CA GLY A 541 -21.66 -0.05 6.49
C GLY A 541 -20.68 -1.18 6.12
N ALA A 542 -19.38 -0.97 6.34
CA ALA A 542 -18.34 -1.87 5.87
C ALA A 542 -18.28 -3.21 6.61
N ASP A 543 -18.04 -4.29 5.84
CA ASP A 543 -17.87 -5.65 6.36
C ASP A 543 -16.50 -5.87 7.03
N ARG A 544 -16.39 -5.40 8.28
CA ARG A 544 -15.16 -5.46 9.08
C ARG A 544 -14.65 -6.87 9.33
N ASP A 545 -15.54 -7.83 9.53
CA ASP A 545 -15.14 -9.19 9.87
C ASP A 545 -14.55 -9.90 8.64
N LEU A 546 -15.18 -9.76 7.46
CA LEU A 546 -14.59 -10.21 6.20
C LEU A 546 -13.25 -9.54 5.93
N MET A 547 -13.16 -8.22 6.06
CA MET A 547 -11.95 -7.46 5.72
C MET A 547 -10.79 -7.76 6.68
N ARG A 548 -11.06 -8.02 7.97
CA ARG A 548 -10.06 -8.51 8.93
C ARG A 548 -9.62 -9.93 8.60
N ALA A 549 -10.55 -10.82 8.23
CA ALA A 549 -10.24 -12.19 7.84
C ALA A 549 -9.36 -12.23 6.58
N ILE A 550 -9.69 -11.44 5.55
CA ILE A 550 -8.88 -11.27 4.33
C ILE A 550 -7.46 -10.81 4.69
N ALA A 551 -7.31 -9.76 5.50
CA ALA A 551 -5.98 -9.26 5.85
C ALA A 551 -5.15 -10.30 6.60
N LYS A 552 -5.72 -10.91 7.66
CA LYS A 552 -5.02 -11.92 8.47
C LYS A 552 -4.62 -13.15 7.64
N ALA A 553 -5.53 -13.70 6.83
CA ALA A 553 -5.27 -14.87 5.98
C ALA A 553 -4.22 -14.60 4.88
N CYS A 554 -3.92 -13.33 4.59
CA CYS A 554 -3.01 -12.91 3.53
C CYS A 554 -1.80 -12.11 4.05
N ASN A 555 -1.39 -12.34 5.31
CA ASN A 555 -0.26 -11.69 5.99
C ASN A 555 -0.25 -10.15 5.92
N GLY A 556 -1.43 -9.54 5.82
CA GLY A 556 -1.61 -8.10 5.74
C GLY A 556 -2.21 -7.48 6.99
N ILE A 557 -2.22 -6.15 7.02
CA ILE A 557 -2.92 -5.38 8.06
C ILE A 557 -4.33 -4.99 7.59
N SER A 558 -5.27 -4.98 8.53
CA SER A 558 -6.61 -4.43 8.34
C SER A 558 -6.69 -3.11 9.08
N ILE A 559 -7.12 -2.05 8.39
CA ILE A 559 -7.32 -0.73 8.98
C ILE A 559 -8.80 -0.36 8.89
N ASP A 560 -9.34 0.11 10.00
CA ASP A 560 -10.73 0.55 10.10
C ASP A 560 -10.78 2.08 10.22
N ALA A 561 -11.36 2.73 9.22
CA ALA A 561 -11.83 4.11 9.30
C ALA A 561 -13.34 4.04 9.58
N PRO A 562 -13.78 3.96 10.86
CA PRO A 562 -15.15 3.61 11.21
C PRO A 562 -16.24 4.57 10.69
N GLY A 563 -15.84 5.77 10.25
CA GLY A 563 -16.71 6.92 10.17
C GLY A 563 -16.85 7.57 11.55
N GLY A 564 -17.22 8.84 11.55
CA GLY A 564 -17.57 9.56 12.78
C GLY A 564 -19.05 9.95 12.80
N ALA A 565 -19.41 10.80 13.75
CA ALA A 565 -20.66 11.55 13.68
C ALA A 565 -20.60 12.63 12.58
N THR A 566 -19.40 12.93 12.08
CA THR A 566 -19.12 13.96 11.07
C THR A 566 -18.30 13.43 9.90
N ILE A 567 -18.42 14.14 8.77
CA ILE A 567 -17.61 13.94 7.56
C ILE A 567 -16.12 14.23 7.82
N GLU A 568 -15.82 15.22 8.67
CA GLU A 568 -14.46 15.61 9.04
C GLU A 568 -13.69 14.50 9.77
N GLU A 569 -14.36 13.80 10.70
CA GLU A 569 -13.78 12.64 11.38
C GLU A 569 -13.47 11.51 10.39
N MET A 570 -14.37 11.21 9.46
CA MET A 570 -14.16 10.20 8.41
C MET A 570 -12.98 10.56 7.50
N ARG A 571 -12.91 11.83 7.09
CA ARG A 571 -11.81 12.39 6.28
C ARG A 571 -10.46 12.23 6.99
N SER A 572 -10.38 12.62 8.26
CA SER A 572 -9.18 12.46 9.10
C SER A 572 -8.79 10.99 9.31
N GLN A 573 -9.74 10.12 9.65
CA GLN A 573 -9.51 8.67 9.83
C GLN A 573 -8.92 8.02 8.58
N LEU A 574 -9.44 8.37 7.39
CA LEU A 574 -8.96 7.83 6.12
C LEU A 574 -7.54 8.30 5.77
N LEU A 575 -7.20 9.56 6.03
CA LEU A 575 -5.84 10.06 5.81
C LEU A 575 -4.82 9.32 6.69
N ILE A 576 -5.13 9.12 7.98
CA ILE A 576 -4.31 8.33 8.90
C ILE A 576 -4.18 6.88 8.40
N ALA A 577 -5.28 6.29 7.92
CA ALA A 577 -5.28 4.92 7.40
C ALA A 577 -4.39 4.75 6.15
N PHE A 578 -4.46 5.68 5.19
CA PHE A 578 -3.58 5.66 4.02
C PHE A 578 -2.12 5.95 4.35
N GLY A 579 -1.84 6.88 5.29
CA GLY A 579 -0.49 7.11 5.80
C GLY A 579 0.13 5.82 6.38
N LYS A 580 -0.64 5.07 7.18
CA LYS A 580 -0.20 3.79 7.76
C LYS A 580 0.09 2.71 6.72
N ILE A 581 -0.72 2.60 5.65
CA ILE A 581 -0.40 1.67 4.55
C ILE A 581 0.84 2.14 3.79
N ALA A 582 0.97 3.42 3.49
CA ALA A 582 2.11 3.97 2.76
C ALA A 582 3.43 3.72 3.52
N ALA A 583 3.43 3.91 4.84
CA ALA A 583 4.56 3.67 5.73
C ALA A 583 4.80 2.18 6.08
N ASN A 584 3.89 1.27 5.73
CA ASN A 584 4.09 -0.18 5.90
C ASN A 584 5.01 -0.71 4.78
N VAL A 585 6.28 -0.29 4.81
CA VAL A 585 7.33 -0.79 3.93
C VAL A 585 7.77 -2.20 4.35
N PRO A 586 8.24 -3.05 3.43
CA PRO A 586 8.67 -4.41 3.77
C PRO A 586 9.86 -4.39 4.75
N PRO A 587 10.02 -5.43 5.58
CA PRO A 587 11.19 -5.56 6.45
C PRO A 587 12.48 -5.58 5.62
N ALA A 588 13.53 -4.93 6.14
CA ALA A 588 14.81 -4.84 5.45
C ALA A 588 15.41 -6.22 5.16
N LYS A 589 16.10 -6.36 4.03
CA LYS A 589 16.80 -7.58 3.62
C LYS A 589 18.29 -7.35 3.44
N LEU A 590 19.08 -8.38 3.71
CA LEU A 590 20.51 -8.41 3.42
C LEU A 590 20.75 -8.55 1.91
N LEU A 591 21.79 -7.86 1.45
CA LEU A 591 22.37 -7.98 0.11
C LEU A 591 23.83 -8.45 0.26
N ALA A 592 24.28 -9.34 -0.62
CA ALA A 592 25.69 -9.69 -0.71
C ALA A 592 26.50 -8.45 -1.11
N ASP A 593 27.53 -8.12 -0.34
CA ASP A 593 28.42 -6.99 -0.60
C ASP A 593 29.61 -7.45 -1.46
N PRO A 594 29.73 -7.02 -2.73
CA PRO A 594 30.80 -7.46 -3.62
C PRO A 594 32.18 -6.91 -3.22
N GLU A 595 32.24 -5.95 -2.28
CA GLU A 595 33.49 -5.46 -1.68
C GLU A 595 33.86 -6.21 -0.38
N SER A 596 33.01 -7.11 0.11
CA SER A 596 33.33 -8.01 1.21
C SER A 596 34.18 -9.16 0.70
N ASP A 597 35.16 -9.61 1.50
CA ASP A 597 36.06 -10.72 1.16
C ASP A 597 35.36 -12.11 1.21
N PHE A 598 34.15 -12.28 0.65
CA PHE A 598 33.34 -13.51 0.72
C PHE A 598 32.61 -13.86 -0.58
#